data_AF-A0A7Y2IZL0-F1
#
_entry.id   AF-A0A7Y2IZL0-F1
#
_cell.length_a   1.000
_cell.length_b   1.000
_cell.length_c   1.000
_cell.angle_alpha   90.00
_cell.angle_beta   90.00
_cell.angle_gamma   90.00
#
_symmetry.space_group_name_H-M   'P 1'
#
loop_
_entity.id
_entity.type
_entity.pdbx_description
1 polymer ?
#
loop_
_entity_poly.entity_id
_entity_poly.type
_entity_poly.pdbx_seq_one_letter_code
_entity_poly.pdbx_strand_id
1 'polypeptide(L)'
;YSQLYRPGYMAYRRDDFRAYFEERFVQLPLSKGDAVFFNPALFHGAGDNRSADIQRLVNLVQVSSPFGRAMESIDRLTMCRALYPALQTLIAEHEFAEAKIRAAIAATAEGYSFPTNLDLDPPVGGLAPETQATLMQRALDTGMTPEEFDDALARHAARRLA
;
A
#
# COMPACT_ATOMS: atom_id res chain seq x y z
N TYR A 1 11.39 -22.29 -16.92
CA TYR A 1 11.06 -21.50 -15.71
C TYR A 1 11.40 -20.05 -15.96
N SER A 2 10.39 -19.21 -16.17
CA SER A 2 10.59 -17.81 -16.58
C SER A 2 11.23 -16.96 -15.48
N GLN A 3 11.12 -17.36 -14.21
CA GLN A 3 11.76 -16.71 -13.07
C GLN A 3 13.29 -16.74 -13.07
N LEU A 4 13.91 -17.56 -13.95
CA LEU A 4 15.37 -17.63 -14.12
C LEU A 4 15.86 -16.83 -15.33
N TYR A 5 14.95 -16.16 -16.05
CA TYR A 5 15.30 -15.42 -17.25
C TYR A 5 16.09 -14.16 -16.89
N ARG A 6 17.35 -14.09 -17.32
CA ARG A 6 18.32 -13.06 -16.90
C ARG A 6 17.86 -11.61 -17.08
N PRO A 7 17.18 -11.22 -18.18
CA PRO A 7 16.65 -9.87 -18.31
C PRO A 7 15.62 -9.47 -17.24
N GLY A 8 15.07 -10.44 -16.50
CA GLY A 8 14.15 -10.20 -15.40
C GLY A 8 12.90 -9.42 -15.85
N TYR A 9 12.27 -8.72 -14.92
CA TYR A 9 10.99 -8.03 -15.18
C TYR A 9 11.04 -7.13 -16.41
N MET A 10 12.18 -6.47 -16.72
CA MET A 10 12.32 -5.56 -17.87
C MET A 10 12.05 -6.23 -19.23
N ALA A 11 12.15 -7.55 -19.34
CA ALA A 11 11.90 -8.24 -20.60
C ALA A 11 10.45 -8.14 -21.10
N TYR A 12 9.48 -7.87 -20.21
CA TYR A 12 8.06 -7.79 -20.59
C TYR A 12 7.75 -6.69 -21.63
N ARG A 13 8.64 -5.71 -21.78
CA ARG A 13 8.50 -4.62 -22.76
C ARG A 13 8.99 -4.97 -24.16
N ARG A 14 9.69 -6.10 -24.32
CA ARG A 14 10.23 -6.51 -25.61
C ARG A 14 9.16 -7.27 -26.39
N ASP A 15 8.97 -6.89 -27.65
CA ASP A 15 7.94 -7.52 -28.49
C ASP A 15 8.19 -9.01 -28.73
N ASP A 16 9.45 -9.43 -28.87
CA ASP A 16 9.82 -10.83 -29.03
C ASP A 16 9.45 -11.68 -27.80
N PHE A 17 9.69 -11.14 -26.60
CA PHE A 17 9.33 -11.81 -25.36
C PHE A 17 7.82 -11.83 -25.13
N ARG A 18 7.12 -10.74 -25.46
CA ARG A 18 5.65 -10.69 -25.40
C ARG A 18 5.03 -11.74 -26.31
N ALA A 19 5.48 -11.86 -27.55
CA ALA A 19 5.02 -12.89 -28.48
C ALA A 19 5.26 -14.30 -27.92
N TYR A 20 6.47 -14.56 -27.39
CA TYR A 20 6.77 -15.83 -26.74
C TYR A 20 5.87 -16.11 -25.53
N PHE A 21 5.59 -15.10 -24.71
CA PHE A 21 4.71 -15.24 -23.55
C PHE A 21 3.28 -15.58 -23.97
N GLU A 22 2.72 -14.86 -24.96
CA GLU A 22 1.38 -15.14 -25.51
C GLU A 22 1.27 -16.55 -26.10
N GLU A 23 2.32 -17.07 -26.72
CA GLU A 23 2.33 -18.43 -27.27
C GLU A 23 2.46 -19.53 -26.19
N ARG A 24 3.03 -19.22 -25.03
CA ARG A 24 3.52 -20.23 -24.06
C ARG A 24 2.95 -20.10 -22.66
N PHE A 25 2.12 -19.10 -22.37
CA PHE A 25 1.54 -18.95 -21.04
C PHE A 25 0.67 -20.15 -20.68
N VAL A 26 0.54 -20.39 -19.39
CA VAL A 26 -0.42 -21.37 -18.84
C VAL A 26 -1.40 -20.59 -17.99
N GLN A 27 -2.70 -20.87 -18.18
CA GLN A 27 -3.75 -20.38 -17.31
C GLN A 27 -4.14 -21.48 -16.32
N LEU A 28 -4.17 -21.11 -15.04
CA LEU A 28 -4.63 -21.97 -13.96
C LEU A 28 -6.01 -21.49 -13.51
N PRO A 29 -7.08 -22.29 -13.62
CA PRO A 29 -8.37 -21.93 -13.06
C PRO A 29 -8.30 -21.88 -11.53
N LEU A 30 -8.88 -20.84 -10.93
CA LEU A 30 -8.96 -20.67 -9.47
C LEU A 30 -10.43 -20.52 -9.04
N SER A 31 -10.78 -21.20 -7.96
CA SER A 31 -12.06 -21.09 -7.26
C SER A 31 -11.91 -20.18 -6.03
N LYS A 32 -13.05 -19.69 -5.51
CA LYS A 32 -13.04 -18.91 -4.27
C LYS A 32 -12.49 -19.77 -3.12
N GLY A 33 -11.45 -19.27 -2.46
CA GLY A 33 -10.73 -19.99 -1.40
C GLY A 33 -9.38 -20.55 -1.85
N ASP A 34 -9.12 -20.63 -3.16
CA ASP A 34 -7.82 -21.04 -3.66
C ASP A 34 -6.77 -19.95 -3.47
N ALA A 35 -5.53 -20.37 -3.22
CA ALA A 35 -4.37 -19.50 -3.11
C ALA A 35 -3.23 -20.03 -3.98
N VAL A 36 -2.50 -19.12 -4.63
CA VAL A 36 -1.31 -19.44 -5.41
C VAL A 36 -0.11 -18.68 -4.86
N PHE A 37 0.96 -19.40 -4.55
CA PHE A 37 2.24 -18.84 -4.14
C PHE A 37 3.26 -19.09 -5.24
N PHE A 38 3.92 -18.04 -5.70
CA PHE A 38 4.93 -18.14 -6.74
C PHE A 38 6.07 -17.16 -6.49
N ASN A 39 7.22 -17.45 -7.08
CA ASN A 39 8.39 -16.57 -7.03
C ASN A 39 8.06 -15.26 -7.78
N PRO A 40 8.28 -14.06 -7.19
CA PRO A 40 7.90 -12.79 -7.80
C PRO A 40 8.58 -12.50 -9.15
N ALA A 41 9.70 -13.17 -9.47
CA ALA A 41 10.34 -13.07 -10.78
C ALA A 41 9.64 -13.90 -11.88
N LEU A 42 8.66 -14.74 -11.53
CA LEU A 42 7.82 -15.43 -12.50
C LEU A 42 7.08 -14.38 -13.33
N PHE A 43 7.19 -14.47 -14.65
CA PHE A 43 6.36 -13.65 -15.53
C PHE A 43 4.92 -14.14 -15.44
N HIS A 44 4.02 -13.24 -15.02
CA HIS A 44 2.62 -13.52 -14.79
C HIS A 44 1.80 -12.28 -15.14
N GLY A 45 0.51 -12.48 -15.38
CA GLY A 45 -0.44 -11.42 -15.65
C GLY A 45 -1.85 -11.89 -15.36
N ALA A 46 -2.77 -10.93 -15.23
CA ALA A 46 -4.18 -11.25 -15.20
C ALA A 46 -4.59 -11.88 -16.54
N GLY A 47 -5.37 -12.96 -16.48
CA GLY A 47 -6.01 -13.52 -17.65
C GLY A 47 -7.17 -12.66 -18.14
N ASP A 48 -7.61 -12.95 -19.36
CA ASP A 48 -8.78 -12.31 -19.97
C ASP A 48 -10.07 -12.60 -19.16
N ASN A 49 -10.84 -11.56 -18.82
CA ASN A 49 -12.08 -11.72 -18.06
C ASN A 49 -13.28 -11.87 -19.00
N ARG A 50 -13.76 -13.10 -19.14
CA ARG A 50 -14.89 -13.45 -20.03
C ARG A 50 -16.23 -13.65 -19.31
N SER A 51 -16.33 -13.26 -18.04
CA SER A 51 -17.60 -13.38 -17.30
C SER A 51 -18.59 -12.28 -17.65
N ALA A 52 -19.85 -12.66 -17.86
CA ALA A 52 -20.95 -11.72 -18.07
C ALA A 52 -21.56 -11.23 -16.75
N ASP A 53 -21.73 -12.14 -15.78
CA ASP A 53 -22.62 -11.90 -14.63
C ASP A 53 -21.90 -11.82 -13.27
N ILE A 54 -20.57 -11.88 -13.25
CA ILE A 54 -19.79 -11.86 -12.00
C ILE A 54 -18.61 -10.90 -12.09
N GLN A 55 -18.35 -10.20 -10.99
CA GLN A 55 -17.14 -9.42 -10.78
C GLN A 55 -16.07 -10.31 -10.15
N ARG A 56 -14.91 -10.44 -10.82
CA ARG A 56 -13.77 -11.19 -10.29
C ARG A 56 -12.81 -10.27 -9.57
N LEU A 57 -12.45 -10.64 -8.36
CA LEU A 57 -11.42 -9.98 -7.56
C LEU A 57 -10.43 -11.03 -7.08
N VAL A 58 -9.14 -10.71 -7.17
CA VAL A 58 -8.06 -11.46 -6.52
C VAL A 58 -7.28 -10.50 -5.65
N ASN A 59 -6.94 -10.93 -4.43
CA ASN A 59 -6.04 -10.18 -3.57
C ASN A 59 -4.61 -10.62 -3.87
N LEU A 60 -3.77 -9.70 -4.35
CA LEU A 60 -2.34 -9.95 -4.50
C LEU A 60 -1.63 -9.55 -3.21
N VAL A 61 -0.99 -10.53 -2.56
CA VAL A 61 -0.17 -10.29 -1.38
C VAL A 61 1.29 -10.53 -1.75
N GLN A 62 2.12 -9.49 -1.63
CA GLN A 62 3.56 -9.61 -1.82
C GLN A 62 4.23 -9.74 -0.46
N VAL A 63 4.80 -10.92 -0.19
CA VAL A 63 5.53 -11.20 1.04
C VAL A 63 7.01 -10.90 0.79
N SER A 64 7.53 -9.90 1.48
CA SER A 64 8.95 -9.53 1.45
C SER A 64 9.65 -10.00 2.73
N SER A 65 10.99 -9.99 2.73
CA SER A 65 11.74 -10.18 3.98
C SER A 65 11.31 -9.15 5.03
N PRO A 66 11.44 -9.44 6.33
CA PRO A 66 11.31 -8.42 7.37
C PRO A 66 12.14 -7.18 7.00
N PHE A 67 11.53 -5.99 7.09
CA PHE A 67 12.10 -4.70 6.69
C PHE A 67 12.36 -4.49 5.18
N GLY A 68 11.92 -5.41 4.31
CA GLY A 68 11.94 -5.22 2.86
C GLY A 68 10.82 -4.27 2.41
N ARG A 69 11.17 -3.17 1.74
CA ARG A 69 10.17 -2.31 1.06
C ARG A 69 9.81 -2.95 -0.27
N ALA A 70 8.55 -3.34 -0.42
CA ALA A 70 8.05 -3.93 -1.67
C ALA A 70 7.96 -2.87 -2.77
N MET A 71 8.88 -2.96 -3.73
CA MET A 71 8.96 -2.38 -5.09
C MET A 71 8.76 -0.87 -5.33
N GLU A 72 7.80 -0.20 -4.71
CA GLU A 72 7.37 1.16 -5.10
C GLU A 72 7.51 2.16 -3.94
N SER A 73 7.98 3.36 -4.27
CA SER A 73 7.88 4.51 -3.37
C SER A 73 6.48 5.08 -3.46
N ILE A 74 5.68 4.88 -2.42
CA ILE A 74 4.32 5.42 -2.33
C ILE A 74 4.40 6.81 -1.68
N ASP A 75 3.79 7.82 -2.31
CA ASP A 75 3.66 9.16 -1.72
C ASP A 75 2.54 9.20 -0.67
N ARG A 76 2.83 8.61 0.50
CA ARG A 76 1.90 8.55 1.62
C ARG A 76 1.55 9.92 2.18
N LEU A 77 2.41 10.93 1.98
CA LEU A 77 2.16 12.29 2.45
C LEU A 77 0.96 12.88 1.70
N THR A 78 1.01 12.85 0.36
CA THR A 78 -0.07 13.32 -0.48
C THR A 78 -1.34 12.49 -0.30
N MET A 79 -1.22 11.16 -0.15
CA MET A 79 -2.38 10.32 0.12
C MET A 79 -3.08 10.66 1.44
N CYS A 80 -2.33 10.87 2.53
CA CYS A 80 -2.92 11.25 3.82
C CYS A 80 -3.65 12.59 3.74
N ARG A 81 -3.05 13.59 3.07
CA ARG A 81 -3.67 14.90 2.84
C ARG A 81 -5.00 14.80 2.10
N ALA A 82 -5.03 14.01 1.04
CA ALA A 82 -6.24 13.83 0.23
C ALA A 82 -7.33 13.06 0.99
N LEU A 83 -6.95 12.03 1.75
CA LEU A 83 -7.90 11.14 2.42
C LEU A 83 -8.50 11.73 3.70
N TYR A 84 -7.73 12.51 4.46
CA TYR A 84 -8.15 13.04 5.77
C TYR A 84 -9.52 13.75 5.76
N PRO A 85 -9.79 14.76 4.90
CA PRO A 85 -11.09 15.43 4.91
C PRO A 85 -12.24 14.49 4.52
N ALA A 86 -12.00 13.52 3.63
CA ALA A 86 -13.02 12.53 3.26
C ALA A 86 -13.37 11.62 4.45
N LEU A 87 -12.38 11.19 5.24
CA LEU A 87 -12.64 10.42 6.46
C LEU A 87 -13.41 11.22 7.51
N GLN A 88 -13.11 12.53 7.67
CA GLN A 88 -13.89 13.38 8.57
C GLN A 88 -15.37 13.44 8.16
N THR A 89 -15.66 13.63 6.88
CA THR A 89 -17.04 13.62 6.36
C THR A 89 -17.72 12.29 6.62
N LEU A 90 -17.07 11.17 6.29
CA LEU A 90 -17.63 9.82 6.50
C LEU A 90 -17.88 9.48 7.98
N ILE A 91 -17.07 10.02 8.89
CA ILE A 91 -17.27 9.90 10.34
C ILE A 91 -18.47 10.74 10.78
N ALA A 92 -18.56 11.98 10.32
CA ALA A 92 -19.66 12.90 10.65
C ALA A 92 -21.01 12.39 10.13
N GLU A 93 -21.02 11.71 8.98
CA GLU A 93 -22.21 11.10 8.37
C GLU A 93 -22.52 9.70 8.94
N HIS A 94 -21.72 9.20 9.88
CA HIS A 94 -21.84 7.86 10.47
C HIS A 94 -21.80 6.69 9.45
N GLU A 95 -21.20 6.89 8.29
CA GLU A 95 -21.13 5.88 7.23
C GLU A 95 -20.01 4.85 7.45
N PHE A 96 -18.99 5.22 8.22
CA PHE A 96 -17.83 4.39 8.50
C PHE A 96 -17.76 3.97 9.97
N ALA A 97 -17.96 2.67 10.22
CA ALA A 97 -17.63 2.07 11.50
C ALA A 97 -16.12 2.14 11.76
N GLU A 98 -15.73 2.12 13.05
CA GLU A 98 -14.33 2.23 13.50
C GLU A 98 -13.36 1.29 12.78
N ALA A 99 -13.78 0.05 12.52
CA ALA A 99 -12.97 -0.93 11.80
C ALA A 99 -12.63 -0.49 10.36
N LYS A 100 -13.54 0.19 9.66
CA LYS A 100 -13.29 0.72 8.30
C LYS A 100 -12.35 1.92 8.35
N ILE A 101 -12.47 2.77 9.35
CA ILE A 101 -11.56 3.92 9.57
C ILE A 101 -10.14 3.41 9.79
N ARG A 102 -9.95 2.46 10.72
CA ARG A 102 -8.64 1.85 10.97
C ARG A 102 -8.05 1.18 9.73
N ALA A 103 -8.89 0.49 8.94
CA ALA A 103 -8.45 -0.11 7.68
C ALA A 103 -8.01 0.95 6.65
N ALA A 104 -8.75 2.06 6.53
CA ALA A 104 -8.38 3.16 5.65
C ALA A 104 -7.04 3.81 6.07
N ILE A 105 -6.85 4.07 7.37
CA ILE A 105 -5.60 4.59 7.91
C ILE A 105 -4.44 3.61 7.61
N ALA A 106 -4.62 2.32 7.89
CA ALA A 106 -3.59 1.30 7.67
C ALA A 106 -3.20 1.13 6.19
N ALA A 107 -4.13 1.37 5.26
CA ALA A 107 -3.86 1.33 3.83
C ALA A 107 -3.09 2.56 3.33
N THR A 108 -3.27 3.71 4.00
CA THR A 108 -2.80 5.01 3.51
C THR A 108 -1.56 5.52 4.23
N ALA A 109 -1.56 5.51 5.56
CA ALA A 109 -0.53 6.11 6.38
C ALA A 109 0.57 5.10 6.78
N GLU A 110 1.80 5.58 6.93
CA GLU A 110 2.92 4.76 7.42
C GLU A 110 2.71 4.37 8.88
N GLY A 111 2.72 3.05 9.13
CA GLY A 111 2.53 2.46 10.46
C GLY A 111 3.84 2.14 11.18
N TYR A 112 5.00 2.35 10.53
CA TYR A 112 6.31 2.12 11.11
C TYR A 112 7.07 3.42 11.32
N SER A 113 7.60 3.63 12.54
CA SER A 113 8.22 4.92 12.92
C SER A 113 9.52 5.24 12.19
N PHE A 114 10.16 4.23 11.58
CA PHE A 114 11.51 4.30 11.01
C PHE A 114 11.51 4.14 9.48
N PRO A 115 12.56 4.63 8.79
CA PRO A 115 13.70 5.40 9.31
C PRO A 115 13.29 6.81 9.73
N THR A 116 13.97 7.35 10.75
CA THR A 116 13.85 8.74 11.22
C THR A 116 15.11 9.13 11.98
N ASN A 117 15.35 10.43 12.16
CA ASN A 117 16.45 10.95 12.94
C ASN A 117 16.02 11.09 14.41
N LEU A 118 16.53 10.25 15.30
CA LEU A 118 16.09 10.21 16.71
C LEU A 118 16.50 11.44 17.53
N ASP A 119 17.51 12.21 17.08
CA ASP A 119 17.86 13.47 17.73
C ASP A 119 16.79 14.55 17.48
N LEU A 120 16.15 14.50 16.30
CA LEU A 120 15.09 15.44 15.89
C LEU A 120 13.67 14.92 16.14
N ASP A 121 13.50 13.60 16.22
CA ASP A 121 12.25 12.89 16.45
C ASP A 121 12.42 11.85 17.56
N PRO A 122 12.64 12.27 18.82
CA PRO A 122 12.76 11.34 19.92
C PRO A 122 11.43 10.66 20.23
N PRO A 123 11.43 9.46 20.82
CA PRO A 123 10.21 8.82 21.28
C PRO A 123 9.58 9.65 22.41
N VAL A 124 8.38 10.17 22.18
CA VAL A 124 7.58 10.88 23.19
C VAL A 124 6.36 10.04 23.53
N GLY A 125 6.23 9.61 24.78
CA GLY A 125 5.09 8.82 25.23
C GLY A 125 5.08 7.35 24.77
N GLY A 126 6.23 6.80 24.36
CA GLY A 126 6.35 5.41 23.91
C GLY A 126 7.80 4.97 23.72
N LEU A 127 8.00 3.81 23.07
CA LEU A 127 9.33 3.25 22.75
C LEU A 127 9.86 3.73 21.39
N ALA A 128 9.02 4.36 20.57
CA ALA A 128 9.36 4.83 19.24
C ALA A 128 8.65 6.16 18.95
N PRO A 129 9.13 6.95 17.98
CA PRO A 129 8.47 8.19 17.57
C PRO A 129 7.08 7.95 16.98
N GLU A 130 6.21 8.95 17.03
CA GLU A 130 4.83 8.87 16.51
C GLU A 130 4.83 8.46 15.03
N THR A 131 3.98 7.51 14.65
CA THR A 131 3.82 7.09 13.25
C THR A 131 2.86 8.01 12.51
N GLN A 132 2.89 8.00 11.18
CA GLN A 132 1.92 8.75 10.38
C GLN A 132 0.48 8.25 10.64
N ALA A 133 0.31 6.94 10.82
CA ALA A 133 -0.97 6.33 11.16
C ALA A 133 -1.49 6.77 12.54
N THR A 134 -0.61 6.80 13.55
CA THR A 134 -0.96 7.30 14.89
C THR A 134 -1.33 8.78 14.86
N LEU A 135 -0.57 9.60 14.14
CA LEU A 135 -0.88 11.01 13.94
C LEU A 135 -2.27 11.19 13.30
N MET A 136 -2.57 10.44 12.24
CA MET A 136 -3.87 10.51 11.54
C MET A 136 -5.03 10.08 12.44
N GLN A 137 -4.87 8.98 13.19
CA GLN A 137 -5.89 8.54 14.16
C GLN A 137 -6.14 9.61 15.22
N ARG A 138 -5.06 10.15 15.82
CA ARG A 138 -5.17 11.21 16.82
C ARG A 138 -5.85 12.45 16.26
N ALA A 139 -5.52 12.86 15.04
CA ALA A 139 -6.12 14.03 14.39
C ALA A 139 -7.64 13.85 14.22
N LEU A 140 -8.08 12.66 13.77
CA LEU A 140 -9.50 12.32 13.67
C LEU A 140 -10.19 12.32 15.04
N ASP A 141 -9.58 11.71 16.05
CA ASP A 141 -10.13 11.62 17.40
C ASP A 141 -10.27 13.00 18.06
N THR A 142 -9.34 13.92 17.80
CA THR A 142 -9.36 15.29 18.33
C THR A 142 -10.12 16.29 17.44
N GLY A 143 -10.56 15.87 16.25
CA GLY A 143 -11.26 16.72 15.31
C GLY A 143 -10.43 17.85 14.71
N MET A 144 -9.14 17.62 14.42
CA MET A 144 -8.29 18.64 13.78
C MET A 144 -8.88 19.07 12.43
N THR A 145 -8.76 20.35 12.08
CA THR A 145 -9.12 20.77 10.72
C THR A 145 -8.16 20.17 9.68
N PRO A 146 -8.53 20.10 8.39
CA PRO A 146 -7.62 19.64 7.34
C PRO A 146 -6.31 20.42 7.29
N GLU A 147 -6.34 21.72 7.57
CA GLU A 147 -5.16 22.60 7.62
C GLU A 147 -4.26 22.27 8.82
N GLU A 148 -4.85 22.08 10.02
CA GLU A 148 -4.11 21.68 11.21
C GLU A 148 -3.43 20.31 11.04
N PHE A 149 -4.15 19.38 10.40
CA PHE A 149 -3.61 18.07 10.06
C PHE A 149 -2.47 18.17 9.05
N ASP A 150 -2.63 18.95 7.98
CA ASP A 150 -1.57 19.15 6.97
C ASP A 150 -0.29 19.72 7.60
N ASP A 151 -0.42 20.75 8.43
CA ASP A 151 0.70 21.34 9.17
C ASP A 151 1.39 20.32 10.08
N ALA A 152 0.62 19.52 10.81
CA ALA A 152 1.16 18.48 11.68
C ALA A 152 1.88 17.39 10.87
N LEU A 153 1.32 17.01 9.71
CA LEU A 153 1.87 16.02 8.81
C LEU A 153 3.16 16.50 8.14
N ALA A 154 3.22 17.78 7.75
CA ALA A 154 4.41 18.41 7.20
C ALA A 154 5.56 18.44 8.24
N ARG A 155 5.26 18.80 9.49
CA ARG A 155 6.25 18.74 10.60
C ARG A 155 6.71 17.31 10.88
N HIS A 156 5.81 16.33 10.79
CA HIS A 156 6.15 14.91 10.94
C HIS A 156 7.10 14.43 9.85
N ALA A 157 6.83 14.80 8.59
CA ALA A 157 7.67 14.46 7.45
C ALA A 157 9.04 15.16 7.49
N ALA A 158 9.09 16.43 7.86
CA ALA A 158 10.34 17.20 7.93
C ALA A 158 11.39 16.56 8.86
N ARG A 159 10.95 16.02 10.00
CA ARG A 159 11.82 15.33 10.97
C ARG A 159 12.43 14.02 10.44
N ARG A 160 11.87 13.44 9.37
CA ARG A 160 12.32 12.18 8.75
C ARG A 160 13.25 12.36 7.55
N LEU A 161 13.26 13.55 6.96
CA LEU A 161 14.10 13.90 5.81
C LEU A 161 15.45 14.50 6.21
N ALA A 162 15.63 14.83 7.50
CA ALA A 162 16.78 15.54 8.06
C ALA A 162 17.83 14.60 8.69
#